data_AF-A0AAV9J440-F1
#
_entry.id   AF-A0AAV9J440-F1
#
_cell.length_a   1.000
_cell.length_b   1.000
_cell.length_c   1.000
_cell.angle_alpha   90.00
_cell.angle_beta   90.00
_cell.angle_gamma   90.00
#
_symmetry.space_group_name_H-M   'P 1'
#
loop_
_entity.id
_entity.type
_entity.pdbx_description
1 polymer ?
#
loop_
_entity_poly.entity_id
_entity_poly.type
_entity_poly.pdbx_seq_one_letter_code
_entity_poly.pdbx_strand_id
1 'polypeptide(L)'
;MHSILLKCGERPLERTIKRQVMNMIYYDKASASEIPRVSVLIGDTSANAMHYFCKDCHVDRRSIDLVGSHAKAIWLLSMPEDGQTHSALMMLEGSVIAVKPGIRAVTGFHDQAASRQGASLIDFFDALFLYHPNEPRACQNIGCMANVGFIPPDNAGGLDECYEFDTGPGNVPSTLLYNTTPTASECMTKTAKRASIIQ
;
A
#
# COMPACT_ATOMS: atom_id res chain seq x y z
N MET A 1 -9.96 19.34 -9.11
CA MET A 1 -10.26 17.92 -9.26
C MET A 1 -11.55 17.63 -8.51
N HIS A 2 -12.49 16.84 -9.04
CA HIS A 2 -13.70 16.47 -8.31
C HIS A 2 -13.64 14.98 -8.02
N SER A 3 -13.49 14.61 -6.76
CA SER A 3 -13.35 13.24 -6.27
C SER A 3 -14.43 12.96 -5.22
N ILE A 4 -15.11 11.83 -5.35
CA ILE A 4 -16.12 11.36 -4.37
C ILE A 4 -15.83 9.90 -4.07
N LEU A 5 -15.65 9.58 -2.78
CA LEU A 5 -15.56 8.20 -2.33
C LEU A 5 -16.95 7.57 -2.31
N LEU A 6 -17.23 6.67 -3.27
CA LEU A 6 -18.54 6.02 -3.37
C LEU A 6 -18.71 4.88 -2.35
N LYS A 7 -17.67 4.05 -2.20
CA LYS A 7 -17.64 2.87 -1.30
C LYS A 7 -16.19 2.60 -0.86
N CYS A 8 -16.03 2.09 0.36
CA CYS A 8 -14.75 1.59 0.87
C CYS A 8 -14.97 0.28 1.64
N GLY A 9 -13.92 -0.52 1.77
CA GLY A 9 -13.97 -1.77 2.50
C GLY A 9 -12.60 -2.44 2.57
N GLU A 10 -12.48 -3.40 3.47
CA GLU A 10 -11.25 -4.15 3.69
C GLU A 10 -11.54 -5.65 3.55
N ARG A 11 -10.57 -6.40 3.03
CA ARG A 11 -10.59 -7.86 3.03
C ARG A 11 -9.30 -8.39 3.63
N PRO A 12 -9.39 -9.37 4.55
CA PRO A 12 -8.20 -9.97 5.12
C PRO A 12 -7.42 -10.74 4.05
N LEU A 13 -6.10 -10.55 4.02
CA LEU A 13 -5.21 -11.37 3.22
C LEU A 13 -5.19 -12.81 3.76
N GLU A 14 -5.27 -13.79 2.88
CA GLU A 14 -5.23 -15.20 3.26
C GLU A 14 -3.94 -15.50 4.05
N ARG A 15 -4.09 -16.19 5.20
CA ARG A 15 -2.98 -16.46 6.12
C ARG A 15 -1.84 -17.24 5.45
N THR A 16 -2.16 -18.15 4.52
CA THR A 16 -1.16 -18.96 3.80
C THR A 16 -0.24 -18.09 2.95
N ILE A 17 -0.82 -17.21 2.13
CA ILE A 17 -0.09 -16.28 1.26
C ILE A 17 0.69 -15.28 2.11
N LYS A 18 0.06 -14.72 3.14
CA LYS A 18 0.71 -13.81 4.10
C LYS A 18 1.97 -14.46 4.69
N ARG A 19 1.88 -15.69 5.18
CA ARG A 19 3.03 -16.41 5.76
C ARG A 19 4.13 -16.69 4.74
N GLN A 20 3.78 -17.09 3.52
CA GLN A 20 4.76 -17.33 2.46
C GLN A 20 5.55 -16.05 2.13
N VAL A 21 4.84 -14.95 1.87
CA VAL A 21 5.46 -13.64 1.61
C VAL A 21 6.34 -13.19 2.78
N MET A 22 5.85 -13.30 4.01
CA MET A 22 6.63 -12.93 5.20
C MET A 22 7.90 -13.77 5.35
N ASN A 23 7.87 -15.06 4.99
CA ASN A 23 9.06 -15.91 5.03
C ASN A 23 10.08 -15.51 3.95
N MET A 24 9.62 -15.16 2.74
CA MET A 24 10.50 -14.68 1.67
C MET A 24 11.26 -13.43 2.11
N ILE A 25 10.56 -12.50 2.77
CA ILE A 25 11.14 -11.25 3.31
C ILE A 25 12.09 -11.55 4.49
N TYR A 26 11.62 -12.32 5.47
CA TYR A 26 12.35 -12.56 6.72
C TYR A 26 13.66 -13.33 6.50
N TYR A 27 13.65 -14.32 5.60
CA TYR A 27 14.84 -15.12 5.29
C TYR A 27 15.64 -14.59 4.10
N ASP A 28 15.20 -13.49 3.48
CA ASP A 28 15.77 -12.96 2.22
C ASP A 28 16.04 -14.07 1.20
N LYS A 29 15.01 -14.91 0.97
CA LYS A 29 15.16 -16.12 0.18
C LYS A 29 13.87 -16.51 -0.50
N ALA A 30 13.95 -16.63 -1.82
CA ALA A 30 12.90 -17.19 -2.64
C ALA A 30 13.51 -17.99 -3.79
N SER A 31 12.81 -19.01 -4.26
CA SER A 31 13.19 -19.72 -5.47
C SER A 31 12.60 -19.05 -6.72
N ALA A 32 13.27 -19.24 -7.87
CA ALA A 32 12.77 -18.73 -9.15
C ALA A 32 11.38 -19.26 -9.51
N SER A 33 10.98 -20.43 -9.01
CA SER A 33 9.63 -20.99 -9.21
C SER A 33 8.61 -20.44 -8.19
N GLU A 34 9.04 -20.01 -7.01
CA GLU A 34 8.18 -19.45 -5.98
C GLU A 34 7.74 -18.03 -6.32
N ILE A 35 8.65 -17.20 -6.84
CA ILE A 35 8.39 -15.80 -7.21
C ILE A 35 7.14 -15.64 -8.12
N PRO A 36 7.07 -16.26 -9.32
CA PRO A 36 5.92 -16.12 -10.20
C PRO A 36 4.66 -16.74 -9.60
N ARG A 37 4.80 -17.86 -8.86
CA ARG A 37 3.66 -18.50 -8.19
C ARG A 37 3.02 -17.57 -7.17
N VAL A 38 3.82 -16.93 -6.32
CA VAL A 38 3.34 -15.99 -5.30
C VAL A 38 2.74 -14.74 -5.97
N SER A 39 3.35 -14.23 -7.04
CA SER A 39 2.80 -13.11 -7.82
C SER A 39 1.40 -13.39 -8.36
N VAL A 40 1.17 -14.58 -8.92
CA VAL A 40 -0.15 -15.04 -9.39
C VAL A 40 -1.14 -15.18 -8.24
N LEU A 41 -0.73 -15.78 -7.11
CA LEU A 41 -1.60 -15.94 -5.93
C LEU A 41 -2.04 -14.59 -5.35
N ILE A 42 -1.15 -13.60 -5.32
CA ILE A 42 -1.49 -12.24 -4.90
C ILE A 42 -2.48 -11.62 -5.88
N GLY A 43 -2.27 -11.75 -7.20
CA GLY A 43 -3.20 -11.29 -8.22
C GLY A 43 -4.59 -11.92 -8.08
N ASP A 44 -4.64 -13.23 -7.86
CA ASP A 44 -5.86 -14.00 -7.65
C ASP A 44 -6.61 -13.52 -6.40
N THR A 45 -5.88 -13.28 -5.31
CA THR A 45 -6.46 -12.81 -4.05
C THR A 45 -7.04 -11.41 -4.20
N SER A 46 -6.34 -10.51 -4.89
CA SER A 46 -6.81 -9.15 -5.17
C SER A 46 -8.06 -9.16 -6.06
N ALA A 47 -8.08 -9.99 -7.11
CA ALA A 47 -9.24 -10.14 -7.99
C ALA A 47 -10.46 -10.70 -7.24
N ASN A 48 -10.25 -11.69 -6.37
CA ASN A 48 -11.30 -12.23 -5.52
C ASN A 48 -11.80 -11.19 -4.52
N ALA A 49 -10.90 -10.42 -3.89
CA ALA A 49 -11.27 -9.35 -2.96
C ALA A 49 -12.16 -8.31 -3.65
N MET A 50 -11.82 -7.90 -4.88
CA MET A 50 -12.64 -7.01 -5.69
C MET A 50 -14.01 -7.62 -6.00
N HIS A 51 -14.06 -8.88 -6.43
CA HIS A 51 -15.32 -9.57 -6.73
C HIS A 51 -16.25 -9.58 -5.52
N TYR A 52 -15.73 -9.99 -4.36
CA TYR A 52 -16.50 -10.01 -3.12
C TYR A 52 -16.87 -8.61 -2.63
N PHE A 53 -15.99 -7.61 -2.79
CA PHE A 53 -16.32 -6.22 -2.49
C PHE A 53 -17.49 -5.71 -3.33
N CYS A 54 -17.48 -5.95 -4.64
CA CYS A 54 -18.58 -5.54 -5.51
C CYS A 54 -19.90 -6.22 -5.11
N LYS A 55 -19.83 -7.51 -4.76
CA LYS A 55 -21.00 -8.27 -4.29
C LYS A 55 -21.57 -7.69 -2.98
N ASP A 56 -20.72 -7.49 -1.97
CA ASP A 56 -21.16 -7.09 -0.63
C ASP A 56 -21.58 -5.62 -0.56
N CYS A 57 -20.96 -4.75 -1.36
CA CYS A 57 -21.32 -3.34 -1.45
C CYS A 57 -22.35 -3.03 -2.54
N HIS A 58 -22.87 -4.07 -3.22
CA HIS A 58 -23.84 -3.97 -4.31
C HIS A 58 -23.39 -3.02 -5.44
N VAL A 59 -22.11 -3.09 -5.80
CA VAL A 59 -21.52 -2.32 -6.92
C VAL A 59 -21.65 -3.13 -8.20
N ASP A 60 -22.28 -2.56 -9.23
CA ASP A 60 -22.27 -3.15 -10.56
C ASP A 60 -20.87 -3.08 -11.16
N ARG A 61 -20.30 -4.22 -11.52
CA ARG A 61 -18.97 -4.30 -12.17
C ARG A 61 -18.92 -3.50 -13.48
N ARG A 62 -20.05 -3.33 -14.17
CA ARG A 62 -20.13 -2.53 -15.41
C ARG A 62 -19.98 -1.04 -15.18
N SER A 63 -20.19 -0.56 -13.95
CA SER A 63 -19.97 0.85 -13.60
C SER A 63 -18.52 1.15 -13.21
N ILE A 64 -17.61 0.18 -13.34
CA ILE A 64 -16.19 0.33 -12.99
C ILE A 64 -15.39 0.42 -14.29
N ASP A 65 -14.85 1.59 -14.58
CA ASP A 65 -14.08 1.83 -15.82
C ASP A 65 -12.68 1.19 -15.80
N LEU A 66 -12.07 1.16 -14.61
CA LEU A 66 -10.69 0.75 -14.38
C LEU A 66 -10.48 0.28 -12.93
N VAL A 67 -9.60 -0.71 -12.76
CA VAL A 67 -9.06 -1.11 -11.46
C VAL A 67 -7.58 -0.68 -11.38
N GLY A 68 -7.26 0.18 -10.42
CA GLY A 68 -5.88 0.40 -9.99
C GLY A 68 -5.55 -0.57 -8.86
N SER A 69 -4.55 -1.44 -9.03
CA SER A 69 -4.07 -2.32 -7.96
C SER A 69 -2.60 -2.08 -7.68
N HIS A 70 -2.30 -1.70 -6.44
CA HIS A 70 -0.93 -1.59 -5.96
C HIS A 70 -0.35 -2.99 -5.72
N ALA A 71 0.86 -3.21 -6.22
CA ALA A 71 1.56 -4.47 -6.02
C ALA A 71 2.05 -4.63 -4.57
N LYS A 72 2.32 -5.86 -4.13
CA LYS A 72 2.89 -6.06 -2.79
C LYS A 72 4.41 -5.98 -2.87
N ALA A 73 5.00 -5.10 -2.08
CA ALA A 73 6.44 -5.03 -1.93
C ALA A 73 6.94 -6.29 -1.25
N ILE A 74 7.84 -7.00 -1.92
CA ILE A 74 8.60 -8.13 -1.37
C ILE A 74 10.01 -7.68 -1.05
N TRP A 75 10.59 -6.86 -1.91
CA TRP A 75 11.88 -6.23 -1.65
C TRP A 75 11.85 -4.80 -2.17
N LEU A 76 12.46 -3.90 -1.43
CA LEU A 76 12.63 -2.50 -1.83
C LEU A 76 13.99 -2.03 -1.32
N LEU A 77 14.93 -1.87 -2.25
CA LEU A 77 16.27 -1.36 -1.99
C LEU A 77 16.36 0.08 -2.49
N SER A 78 15.72 1.00 -1.77
CA SER A 78 15.63 2.43 -2.13
C SER A 78 16.91 3.22 -1.87
N MET A 79 17.74 2.77 -0.93
CA MET A 79 18.99 3.43 -0.53
C MET A 79 20.13 2.40 -0.61
N PRO A 80 20.61 2.07 -1.83
CA PRO A 80 21.67 1.07 -2.00
C PRO A 80 23.00 1.55 -1.43
N GLU A 81 23.74 0.65 -0.81
CA GLU A 81 25.15 0.84 -0.45
C GLU A 81 26.08 0.58 -1.64
N ASP A 82 27.39 0.82 -1.46
CA ASP A 82 28.39 0.58 -2.48
C ASP A 82 28.36 -0.88 -2.98
N GLY A 83 28.24 -1.05 -4.30
CA GLY A 83 28.13 -2.36 -4.95
C GLY A 83 26.72 -2.94 -5.00
N GLN A 84 25.73 -2.28 -4.41
CA GLN A 84 24.31 -2.64 -4.57
C GLN A 84 23.65 -1.89 -5.73
N THR A 85 22.60 -2.48 -6.28
CA THR A 85 21.80 -1.85 -7.35
C THR A 85 20.44 -1.46 -6.81
N HIS A 86 20.09 -0.18 -6.98
CA HIS A 86 18.75 0.32 -6.68
C HIS A 86 17.70 -0.54 -7.39
N SER A 87 16.81 -1.17 -6.62
CA SER A 87 15.90 -2.17 -7.14
C SER A 87 14.67 -2.33 -6.25
N ALA A 88 13.56 -2.79 -6.83
CA ALA A 88 12.40 -3.26 -6.10
C ALA A 88 11.83 -4.51 -6.75
N LEU A 89 11.32 -5.38 -5.90
CA LEU A 89 10.52 -6.52 -6.28
C LEU A 89 9.11 -6.31 -5.75
N MET A 90 8.25 -5.83 -6.63
CA MET A 90 6.83 -5.65 -6.38
C MET A 90 6.07 -6.80 -7.05
N MET A 91 5.37 -7.63 -6.26
CA MET A 91 4.67 -8.80 -6.79
C MET A 91 3.17 -8.54 -6.92
N LEU A 92 2.69 -8.70 -8.15
CA LEU A 92 1.29 -8.69 -8.52
C LEU A 92 1.17 -9.08 -9.99
N GLU A 93 0.50 -10.19 -10.29
CA GLU A 93 0.21 -10.52 -11.69
C GLU A 93 -0.99 -9.72 -12.21
N GLY A 94 -0.72 -8.67 -12.98
CA GLY A 94 -1.75 -7.76 -13.49
C GLY A 94 -2.72 -8.43 -14.47
N SER A 95 -2.25 -9.41 -15.26
CA SER A 95 -3.12 -10.14 -16.20
C SER A 95 -4.23 -10.92 -15.47
N VAL A 96 -3.92 -11.47 -14.30
CA VAL A 96 -4.87 -12.18 -13.45
C VAL A 96 -5.96 -11.25 -12.92
N ILE A 97 -5.60 -10.01 -12.56
CA ILE A 97 -6.55 -8.99 -12.10
C ILE A 97 -7.44 -8.50 -13.24
N ALA A 98 -6.93 -8.42 -14.46
CA ALA A 98 -7.73 -7.97 -15.61
C ALA A 98 -8.77 -9.04 -16.03
N VAL A 99 -8.38 -10.33 -16.02
CA VAL A 99 -9.18 -11.41 -16.60
C VAL A 99 -10.38 -11.79 -15.73
N LYS A 100 -10.22 -12.00 -14.42
CA LYS A 100 -11.32 -12.50 -13.56
C LYS A 100 -12.51 -11.52 -13.42
N PRO A 101 -12.29 -10.21 -13.25
CA PRO A 101 -13.35 -9.22 -13.14
C PRO A 101 -13.85 -8.73 -14.50
N GLY A 102 -13.17 -9.06 -15.62
CA GLY A 102 -13.53 -8.54 -16.94
C GLY A 102 -13.44 -7.01 -17.02
N ILE A 103 -12.59 -6.40 -16.20
CA ILE A 103 -12.40 -4.96 -16.08
C ILE A 103 -10.93 -4.67 -16.35
N ARG A 104 -10.65 -3.58 -17.06
CA ARG A 104 -9.27 -3.17 -17.33
C ARG A 104 -8.54 -2.89 -16.02
N ALA A 105 -7.34 -3.45 -15.88
CA ALA A 105 -6.51 -3.25 -14.70
C ALA A 105 -5.25 -2.46 -15.06
N VAL A 106 -4.87 -1.53 -14.20
CA VAL A 106 -3.57 -0.86 -14.20
C VAL A 106 -2.83 -1.28 -12.93
N THR A 107 -1.59 -1.70 -13.09
CA THR A 107 -0.70 -2.18 -12.03
C THR A 107 0.69 -1.58 -12.22
N GLY A 108 1.57 -1.80 -11.24
CA GLY A 108 2.97 -1.37 -11.36
C GLY A 108 3.21 0.10 -10.97
N PHE A 109 2.37 0.66 -10.10
CA PHE A 109 2.59 1.97 -9.51
C PHE A 109 3.85 1.93 -8.62
N HIS A 110 5.00 2.32 -9.17
CA HIS A 110 6.24 2.54 -8.43
C HIS A 110 7.13 3.49 -9.25
N ASP A 111 7.67 4.52 -8.61
CA ASP A 111 8.39 5.61 -9.30
C ASP A 111 9.92 5.43 -9.26
N GLN A 112 10.40 4.21 -9.00
CA GLN A 112 11.83 3.92 -9.01
C GLN A 112 12.48 4.16 -10.39
N ALA A 113 11.72 3.97 -11.46
CA ALA A 113 12.20 4.18 -12.82
C ALA A 113 12.53 5.66 -13.11
N ALA A 114 11.95 6.61 -12.37
CA ALA A 114 12.25 8.04 -12.48
C ALA A 114 13.41 8.47 -11.56
N SER A 115 14.27 7.54 -11.12
CA SER A 115 15.36 7.79 -10.16
C SER A 115 14.91 8.33 -8.80
N ARG A 116 13.63 8.14 -8.46
CA ARG A 116 13.10 8.39 -7.12
C ARG A 116 13.23 7.12 -6.28
N GLN A 117 13.07 7.25 -4.97
CA GLN A 117 13.19 6.12 -4.04
C GLN A 117 12.11 5.04 -4.24
N GLY A 118 11.04 5.36 -4.97
CA GLY A 118 9.92 4.44 -5.23
C GLY A 118 9.05 4.14 -4.02
N ALA A 119 9.27 4.87 -2.92
CA ALA A 119 8.48 4.85 -1.71
C ALA A 119 7.98 6.26 -1.37
N SER A 120 6.77 6.20 -0.82
CA SER A 120 5.68 7.16 -0.79
C SER A 120 5.38 7.83 -2.15
N LEU A 121 4.18 7.52 -2.66
CA LEU A 121 3.55 8.15 -3.83
C LEU A 121 2.27 8.87 -3.37
N ILE A 122 2.21 9.16 -2.08
CA ILE A 122 1.01 9.61 -1.38
C ILE A 122 1.03 11.13 -1.31
N ASP A 123 2.21 11.78 -1.41
CA ASP A 123 2.40 13.23 -1.45
C ASP A 123 1.41 13.95 -2.36
N PHE A 124 1.28 13.49 -3.61
CA PHE A 124 0.43 14.13 -4.60
C PHE A 124 -1.03 14.07 -4.19
N PHE A 125 -1.48 12.94 -3.62
CA PHE A 125 -2.85 12.80 -3.17
C PHE A 125 -3.10 13.62 -1.91
N ASP A 126 -2.23 13.53 -0.90
CA ASP A 126 -2.38 14.29 0.33
C ASP A 126 -2.36 15.80 0.07
N ALA A 127 -1.45 16.27 -0.77
CA ALA A 127 -1.36 17.67 -1.18
C ALA A 127 -2.66 18.15 -1.86
N LEU A 128 -3.22 17.37 -2.80
CA LEU A 128 -4.47 17.73 -3.48
C LEU A 128 -5.68 17.86 -2.56
N PHE A 129 -5.75 17.08 -1.47
CA PHE A 129 -6.89 17.09 -0.55
C PHE A 129 -6.68 18.00 0.66
N LEU A 130 -5.44 18.20 1.08
CA LEU A 130 -5.11 18.88 2.32
C LEU A 130 -4.45 20.25 2.10
N TYR A 131 -4.21 20.70 0.87
CA TYR A 131 -3.71 22.08 0.65
C TYR A 131 -4.62 23.12 1.33
N HIS A 132 -3.99 24.20 1.79
CA HIS A 132 -4.69 25.28 2.48
C HIS A 132 -4.08 26.63 2.13
N PRO A 133 -4.87 27.72 2.00
CA PRO A 133 -4.30 29.00 1.59
C PRO A 133 -3.25 29.58 2.55
N ASN A 134 -3.36 29.29 3.85
CA ASN A 134 -2.59 29.96 4.89
C ASN A 134 -2.02 29.06 5.99
N GLU A 135 -2.33 27.76 5.99
CA GLU A 135 -1.88 26.85 7.07
C GLU A 135 -0.99 25.75 6.49
N PRO A 136 0.22 25.54 7.05
CA PRO A 136 0.97 24.34 6.74
C PRO A 136 0.27 23.12 7.36
N ARG A 137 0.23 22.01 6.62
CA ARG A 137 -0.29 20.74 7.10
C ARG A 137 0.74 19.63 7.01
N ALA A 138 0.56 18.63 7.84
CA ALA A 138 1.29 17.38 7.76
C ALA A 138 0.30 16.22 7.76
N CYS A 139 0.49 15.25 6.87
CA CYS A 139 -0.26 14.01 6.86
C CYS A 139 0.68 12.89 7.32
N GLN A 140 0.36 12.28 8.47
CA GLN A 140 1.15 11.19 9.03
C GLN A 140 0.40 9.88 8.81
N ASN A 141 0.94 9.03 7.94
CA ASN A 141 0.45 7.67 7.79
C ASN A 141 1.30 6.71 8.63
N ILE A 142 0.62 5.82 9.37
CA ILE A 142 1.24 4.88 10.32
C ILE A 142 0.83 3.46 9.91
N GLY A 143 1.51 2.95 8.88
CA GLY A 143 1.36 1.58 8.40
C GLY A 143 2.34 0.62 9.07
N CYS A 144 2.87 -0.34 8.30
CA CYS A 144 4.03 -1.14 8.71
C CYS A 144 5.28 -0.24 8.86
N MET A 145 5.51 0.59 7.85
CA MET A 145 6.40 1.75 7.90
C MET A 145 5.55 3.00 8.14
N ALA A 146 6.11 3.98 8.84
CA ALA A 146 5.48 5.27 9.08
C ALA A 146 6.11 6.31 8.15
N ASN A 147 5.30 7.15 7.53
CA ASN A 147 5.74 8.23 6.67
C ASN A 147 4.93 9.49 6.88
N VAL A 148 5.55 10.64 6.61
CA VAL A 148 4.93 11.94 6.78
C VAL A 148 5.11 12.75 5.51
N GLY A 149 4.00 13.32 5.02
CA GLY A 149 3.98 14.32 3.96
C GLY A 149 3.74 15.71 4.55
N PHE A 150 4.59 16.67 4.20
CA PHE A 150 4.43 18.08 4.56
C PHE A 150 3.89 18.87 3.37
N ILE A 151 2.87 19.66 3.65
CA ILE A 151 2.11 20.42 2.66
C ILE A 151 2.16 21.89 3.07
N PRO A 152 3.03 22.69 2.43
CA PRO A 152 3.06 24.12 2.64
C PRO A 152 1.74 24.78 2.23
N PRO A 153 1.39 25.93 2.83
CA PRO A 153 0.25 26.70 2.37
C PRO A 153 0.48 27.32 0.99
N ASP A 154 -0.60 27.67 0.28
CA ASP A 154 -0.52 28.27 -1.06
C ASP A 154 0.33 29.54 -1.10
N ASN A 155 0.29 30.32 -0.02
CA ASN A 155 1.09 31.55 0.12
C ASN A 155 2.59 31.30 0.37
N ALA A 156 3.02 30.04 0.50
CA ALA A 156 4.41 29.62 0.74
C ALA A 156 4.82 28.47 -0.19
N GLY A 157 4.38 28.50 -1.46
CA GLY A 157 4.75 27.54 -2.50
C GLY A 157 3.72 26.44 -2.76
N GLY A 158 2.82 26.18 -1.80
CA GLY A 158 1.69 25.26 -1.96
C GLY A 158 2.12 23.87 -2.44
N LEU A 159 1.44 23.38 -3.47
CA LEU A 159 1.64 22.04 -4.03
C LEU A 159 3.05 21.79 -4.58
N ASP A 160 3.73 22.83 -5.07
CA ASP A 160 5.04 22.69 -5.73
C ASP A 160 6.17 22.45 -4.73
N GLU A 161 5.97 22.82 -3.46
CA GLU A 161 6.94 22.68 -2.37
C GLU A 161 6.57 21.56 -1.39
N CYS A 162 5.65 20.67 -1.78
CA CYS A 162 5.30 19.49 -0.99
C CYS A 162 6.45 18.48 -0.97
N TYR A 163 6.66 17.83 0.17
CA TYR A 163 7.67 16.78 0.31
C TYR A 163 7.23 15.73 1.32
N GLU A 164 7.71 14.50 1.14
CA GLU A 164 7.44 13.40 2.05
C GLU A 164 8.66 12.50 2.24
N PHE A 165 8.67 11.78 3.36
CA PHE A 165 9.70 10.80 3.65
C PHE A 165 9.23 9.76 4.65
N ASP A 166 9.86 8.59 4.59
CA ASP A 166 9.70 7.55 5.61
C ASP A 166 10.38 8.00 6.91
N THR A 167 9.62 7.95 8.01
CA THR A 167 10.09 8.29 9.36
C THR A 167 10.67 7.08 10.10
N GLY A 168 10.48 5.87 9.56
CA GLY A 168 10.95 4.61 10.12
C GLY A 168 9.83 3.59 10.32
N PRO A 169 10.01 2.61 11.23
CA PRO A 169 9.00 1.58 11.47
C PRO A 169 7.76 2.16 12.16
N GLY A 170 6.58 1.80 11.67
CA GLY A 170 5.29 2.04 12.33
C GLY A 170 4.91 0.82 13.17
N ASN A 171 4.00 -0.01 12.64
CA ASN A 171 3.40 -1.14 13.35
C ASN A 171 4.19 -2.45 13.29
N VAL A 172 5.29 -2.53 12.52
CA VAL A 172 6.08 -3.78 12.38
C VAL A 172 6.59 -4.32 13.72
N PRO A 173 7.26 -3.53 14.60
CA PRO A 173 7.79 -4.04 15.86
C PRO A 173 6.68 -4.57 16.78
N SER A 174 5.58 -3.84 16.91
CA SER A 174 4.40 -4.27 17.66
C SER A 174 3.87 -5.59 17.12
N THR A 175 3.69 -5.72 15.79
CA THR A 175 3.15 -6.93 15.17
C THR A 175 4.05 -8.16 15.37
N LEU A 176 5.37 -7.98 15.34
CA LEU A 176 6.34 -9.05 15.62
C LEU A 176 6.28 -9.50 17.09
N LEU A 177 6.19 -8.55 18.04
CA LEU A 177 6.06 -8.84 19.47
C LEU A 177 4.74 -9.55 19.82
N TYR A 178 3.65 -9.27 19.10
CA TYR A 178 2.37 -9.91 19.35
C TYR A 178 2.25 -11.30 18.70
N ASN A 179 2.89 -11.56 17.56
CA ASN A 179 2.86 -12.88 16.92
C ASN A 179 3.70 -13.96 17.64
N THR A 180 4.51 -13.59 18.63
CA THR A 180 5.22 -14.53 19.51
C THR A 180 4.39 -14.94 20.74
N THR A 181 3.17 -14.40 20.91
CA THR A 181 2.25 -14.77 22.01
C THR A 181 0.90 -15.31 21.47
N PRO A 182 0.39 -16.45 21.98
CA PRO A 182 -0.67 -17.22 21.31
C PRO A 182 -2.10 -16.63 21.38
N THR A 183 -2.31 -15.44 21.95
CA THR A 183 -3.65 -14.83 22.15
C THR A 183 -3.92 -13.58 21.30
N ALA A 184 -3.06 -13.26 20.32
CA ALA A 184 -2.99 -11.93 19.70
C ALA A 184 -4.08 -11.58 18.64
N SER A 185 -5.02 -12.47 18.33
CA SER A 185 -6.04 -12.20 17.28
C SER A 185 -7.01 -11.06 17.62
N GLU A 186 -7.17 -10.68 18.89
CA GLU A 186 -8.17 -9.70 19.34
C GLU A 186 -7.63 -8.29 19.61
N CYS A 187 -6.30 -8.07 19.57
CA CYS A 187 -5.71 -6.85 20.13
C CYS A 187 -5.49 -5.72 19.11
N MET A 188 -5.24 -6.02 17.82
CA MET A 188 -5.06 -4.98 16.79
C MET A 188 -6.31 -4.08 16.63
N THR A 189 -7.50 -4.65 16.81
CA THR A 189 -8.78 -3.91 16.78
C THR A 189 -8.98 -3.04 18.03
N LYS A 190 -8.33 -3.35 19.15
CA LYS A 190 -8.45 -2.59 20.41
C LYS A 190 -7.50 -1.38 20.47
N THR A 191 -6.30 -1.47 19.89
CA THR A 191 -5.40 -0.31 19.80
C THR A 191 -5.92 0.74 18.83
N ALA A 192 -6.52 0.33 17.71
CA ALA A 192 -7.19 1.24 16.77
C ALA A 192 -8.40 1.98 17.39
N LYS A 193 -9.09 1.38 18.36
CA LYS A 193 -10.18 2.04 19.12
C LYS A 193 -9.69 3.09 20.13
N ARG A 194 -8.39 3.19 20.41
CA ARG A 194 -7.81 4.24 21.27
C ARG A 194 -7.13 5.36 20.47
N ALA A 195 -6.82 5.14 19.19
CA ALA A 195 -6.23 6.13 18.30
C ALA A 195 -7.27 6.87 17.44
N SER A 196 -8.57 6.72 17.75
CA SER A 196 -9.62 7.57 17.17
C SER A 196 -9.60 8.94 17.84
N ILE A 197 -8.74 9.82 17.34
CA ILE A 197 -8.86 11.28 17.21
C ILE A 197 -7.57 11.72 16.51
N ILE A 198 -7.72 11.98 15.21
CA ILE A 198 -7.05 12.96 14.33
C ILE A 198 -7.26 12.39 12.92
N GLN A 199 -7.84 13.23 12.07
CA GLN A 199 -8.73 12.94 10.94
C GLN A 199 -8.15 12.06 9.84
#